data_AF-A0A151R2C8-F1
#
_entry.id   AF-A0A151R2C8-F1
#
_cell.length_a   1.000
_cell.length_b   1.000
_cell.length_c   1.000
_cell.angle_alpha   90.00
_cell.angle_beta   90.00
_cell.angle_gamma   90.00
#
_symmetry.space_group_name_H-M   'P 1'
#
loop_
_entity.id
_entity.type
_entity.pdbx_description
1 polymer ?
#
loop_
_entity_poly.entity_id
_entity_poly.type
_entity_poly.pdbx_seq_one_letter_code
_entity_poly.pdbx_strand_id
1 'polypeptide(L)' 'CVENINIWRAVVPLIDFHIIKYHHVDRVMRQFYMVQHIPRPPHQPNNFHDLTLHGKDDIDLRVQNAIFIHEWETRLDYI' A
#
# COMPACT_ATOMS: atom_id res chain seq x y z
N CYS A 1 19.79 3.68 7.69
CA CYS A 1 19.28 4.14 6.38
C CYS A 1 18.39 5.35 6.59
N VAL A 2 18.73 6.51 6.03
CA VAL A 2 17.95 7.76 6.14
C VAL A 2 17.23 8.09 4.83
N GLU A 3 17.64 7.46 3.73
CA GLU A 3 16.93 7.58 2.45
C GLU A 3 15.53 6.98 2.52
N ASN A 4 14.57 7.65 1.87
CA ASN A 4 13.20 7.20 1.70
C ASN A 4 12.39 7.01 3.00
N ILE A 5 12.77 7.68 4.09
CA ILE A 5 12.06 7.60 5.39
C ILE A 5 10.54 7.85 5.27
N ASN A 6 10.14 8.67 4.29
CA ASN A 6 8.73 8.98 4.01
C ASN A 6 7.97 7.78 3.43
N ILE A 7 8.64 6.98 2.59
CA ILE A 7 8.07 5.75 2.02
C ILE A 7 7.94 4.68 3.12
N TRP A 8 8.94 4.58 3.99
CA TRP A 8 8.95 3.66 5.13
C TRP A 8 8.07 4.09 6.31
N ARG A 9 7.28 5.16 6.18
CA ARG A 9 6.36 5.60 7.23
C ARG A 9 4.91 5.70 6.76
N ALA A 10 4.68 5.75 5.45
CA ALA A 10 3.35 5.85 4.88
C ALA A 10 2.64 4.49 4.84
N VAL A 11 1.38 4.44 5.28
CA VAL A 11 0.50 3.28 5.10
C VAL A 11 -0.24 3.43 3.77
N VAL A 12 0.26 2.76 2.72
CA VAL A 12 -0.16 2.99 1.33
C VAL A 12 -0.32 1.68 0.55
N PRO A 13 -1.13 1.67 -0.53
CA PRO A 13 -1.13 0.55 -1.46
C PRO A 13 0.19 0.49 -2.23
N LEU A 14 0.85 -0.67 -2.19
CA LEU A 14 1.86 -1.07 -3.16
C LEU A 14 1.16 -1.65 -4.38
N ILE A 15 1.42 -1.05 -5.53
CA ILE A 15 0.83 -1.43 -6.81
C ILE A 15 1.86 -2.29 -7.55
N ASP A 16 1.60 -3.60 -7.63
CA ASP A 16 2.20 -4.48 -8.63
C ASP A 16 1.21 -4.56 -9.81
N PHE A 17 1.72 -4.64 -11.04
CA PHE A 17 0.88 -4.71 -12.25
C PHE A 17 -0.11 -5.87 -12.24
N HIS A 18 0.10 -6.87 -11.37
CA HIS A 18 -0.78 -8.04 -11.24
C HIS A 18 -1.55 -8.10 -9.93
N ILE A 19 -1.14 -7.36 -8.89
CA ILE A 19 -1.67 -7.47 -7.51
C ILE A 19 -1.56 -6.12 -6.78
N ILE A 20 -2.61 -5.72 -6.08
CA ILE A 20 -2.57 -4.60 -5.14
C ILE A 20 -2.36 -5.15 -3.72
N LYS A 21 -1.36 -4.64 -2.99
CA LYS A 21 -1.10 -5.01 -1.59
C LYS A 21 -0.90 -3.78 -0.73
N TYR A 22 -1.62 -3.66 0.39
CA TYR A 22 -1.35 -2.59 1.35
C TYR A 22 -0.10 -2.87 2.16
N HIS A 23 0.77 -1.86 2.25
CA HIS A 23 1.95 -1.89 3.09
C HIS A 23 1.67 -1.18 4.42
N HIS A 24 1.60 -1.97 5.50
CA HIS A 24 1.33 -1.50 6.86
C HIS A 24 2.63 -1.26 7.61
N VAL A 25 3.31 -0.15 7.32
CA VAL A 25 4.66 0.10 7.86
C VAL A 25 4.66 0.39 9.36
N ASP A 26 3.57 0.97 9.85
CA ASP A 26 3.28 1.16 11.27
C ASP A 26 3.37 -0.14 12.08
N ARG A 27 3.22 -1.31 11.43
CA ARG A 27 3.35 -2.64 12.05
C ARG A 27 4.77 -3.22 12.07
N VAL A 28 5.70 -2.69 11.28
CA VAL A 28 7.09 -3.19 11.16
C VAL A 28 8.17 -2.20 11.61
N MET A 29 7.79 -1.02 12.12
CA MET A 29 8.68 0.05 12.58
C MET A 29 9.75 -0.37 13.60
N ARG A 30 9.50 -1.40 14.43
CA ARG A 30 10.46 -1.88 15.45
C ARG A 30 11.79 -2.38 14.87
N GLN A 31 11.84 -2.77 13.59
CA GLN A 31 13.07 -3.27 12.95
C GLN A 31 14.05 -2.16 12.58
N PHE A 32 13.62 -0.90 12.60
CA PHE A 32 14.41 0.26 12.17
C PHE A 32 14.82 1.20 13.32
N TYR A 33 14.79 0.71 14.56
CA TYR A 33 15.02 1.54 15.75
C TYR A 33 14.01 2.68 15.90
N MET A 34 12.80 2.54 15.34
CA MET A 34 11.71 3.51 15.47
C MET A 34 10.70 3.11 16.56
N VAL A 35 10.07 4.12 17.17
CA VAL A 35 9.03 3.90 18.18
C VAL A 35 7.71 3.54 17.50
N GLN A 36 7.19 2.35 17.81
CA GLN A 36 5.91 1.86 17.30
C GLN A 36 4.78 2.16 18.28
N HIS A 37 3.83 2.99 17.87
CA HIS A 37 2.56 3.16 18.57
C HIS A 37 1.61 1.98 18.28
N ILE A 38 0.49 1.86 19.01
CA ILE A 38 -0.50 0.80 18.76
C ILE A 38 -1.05 0.98 17.33
N PRO A 39 -0.82 -0.01 16.43
CA PRO A 39 -1.28 0.10 15.04
C PRO A 39 -2.80 0.18 14.96
N ARG A 40 -3.32 0.94 14.00
CA ARG A 40 -4.75 0.89 13.64
C ARG A 40 -5.09 -0.49 13.08
N PRO A 41 -6.35 -0.96 13.14
CA PRO A 41 -6.77 -2.21 12.51
C PRO A 41 -6.25 -2.31 11.06
N PRO A 42 -5.84 -3.50 10.60
CA PRO A 42 -5.20 -3.61 9.30
C PRO A 42 -6.21 -3.22 8.23
N HIS A 43 -5.84 -2.26 7.38
CA HIS A 43 -6.63 -1.93 6.21
C HIS A 43 -6.40 -3.02 5.15
N GLN A 44 -7.23 -4.06 5.22
CA GLN A 44 -7.30 -5.13 4.23
C GLN A 44 -8.78 -5.48 4.02
N PRO A 45 -9.55 -4.75 3.18
CA PRO A 45 -10.80 -5.27 2.66
C PRO A 45 -10.53 -6.64 2.02
N ASN A 46 -11.37 -7.62 2.37
CA ASN A 46 -11.24 -9.02 1.96
C ASN A 46 -11.08 -9.20 0.44
N ASN A 47 -11.55 -8.22 -0.33
CA ASN A 47 -11.61 -8.20 -1.78
C ASN A 47 -10.24 -7.99 -2.46
N PHE A 48 -9.17 -7.67 -1.72
CA PHE A 48 -7.83 -7.47 -2.31
C PHE A 48 -7.19 -8.73 -2.86
N HIS A 49 -7.47 -9.89 -2.25
CA HIS A 49 -6.97 -11.16 -2.78
C HIS A 49 -7.70 -11.55 -4.09
N ASP A 50 -8.91 -11.03 -4.30
CA ASP A 50 -9.70 -11.23 -5.52
C ASP A 50 -9.37 -10.21 -6.62
N LEU A 51 -8.71 -9.10 -6.26
CA LEU A 51 -8.11 -8.11 -7.17
C LEU A 51 -6.78 -8.64 -7.76
N THR A 52 -6.80 -9.90 -8.20
CA THR A 52 -5.71 -10.52 -8.95
C THR A 52 -6.06 -10.47 -10.43
N LEU A 53 -5.13 -10.02 -11.26
CA LEU A 53 -5.32 -9.88 -12.71
C LEU A 53 -4.83 -11.10 -13.50
N HIS A 54 -4.50 -12.18 -12.82
CA HIS A 54 -4.12 -13.44 -13.44
C HIS A 54 -5.28 -13.96 -14.31
N GLY A 55 -5.14 -13.85 -15.64
CA GLY A 55 -6.14 -14.24 -16.63
C GLY A 55 -7.14 -13.15 -17.05
N LYS A 56 -6.83 -11.87 -16.81
CA LYS A 56 -7.67 -10.71 -17.17
C LYS A 56 -6.91 -9.74 -18.09
N ASP A 57 -6.53 -10.22 -19.26
CA ASP A 57 -5.64 -9.51 -20.21
C ASP A 57 -6.36 -8.38 -20.99
N ASP A 58 -7.70 -8.37 -20.98
CA ASP A 58 -8.55 -7.41 -21.70
C ASP A 58 -8.98 -6.20 -20.83
N ILE A 59 -8.39 -6.05 -19.65
CA ILE A 59 -8.79 -5.02 -18.69
C ILE A 59 -7.75 -3.91 -18.66
N ASP A 60 -8.19 -2.66 -18.88
CA ASP A 60 -7.34 -1.49 -18.63
C ASP A 60 -7.09 -1.34 -17.12
N LEU A 61 -5.90 -1.78 -16.73
CA LEU A 61 -5.37 -1.76 -15.38
C LEU A 61 -5.37 -0.34 -14.77
N ARG A 62 -5.12 0.68 -15.59
CA ARG A 62 -5.05 2.07 -15.11
C ARG A 62 -6.41 2.56 -14.65
N VAL A 63 -7.47 2.12 -15.33
CA VAL A 63 -8.85 2.47 -14.98
C VAL A 63 -9.31 1.70 -13.74
N GLN A 64 -9.05 0.38 -13.67
CA GLN A 64 -9.43 -0.39 -12.48
C GLN A 64 -8.70 0.07 -11.22
N ASN A 65 -7.43 0.44 -11.34
CA ASN A 65 -6.61 0.79 -10.21
C ASN A 65 -6.54 2.29 -9.94
N ALA A 66 -7.35 3.11 -10.63
CA ALA A 66 -7.31 4.56 -10.51
C ALA A 66 -7.43 5.06 -9.07
N ILE A 67 -8.25 4.39 -8.24
CA ILE A 67 -8.40 4.72 -6.81
C ILE A 67 -7.09 4.48 -6.06
N PHE A 68 -6.42 3.35 -6.28
CA PHE A 68 -5.14 3.04 -5.63
C PHE A 68 -3.99 3.91 -6.12
N ILE A 69 -4.00 4.27 -7.41
CA ILE A 69 -3.05 5.24 -7.98
C ILE A 69 -3.23 6.59 -7.29
N HIS A 70 -4.47 7.04 -7.11
CA HIS A 70 -4.76 8.29 -6.42
C HIS A 70 -4.32 8.28 -4.94
N GLU A 71 -4.57 7.18 -4.22
CA GLU A 71 -4.07 7.01 -2.85
C GLU A 71 -2.54 7.00 -2.78
N TRP A 72 -1.88 6.38 -3.76
CA TRP A 72 -0.42 6.41 -3.85
C TRP A 72 0.12 7.80 -4.16
N GLU A 73 -0.52 8.57 -5.04
CA GLU A 73 -0.14 9.95 -5.36
C GLU A 73 -0.30 10.88 -4.15
N THR A 74 -1.37 10.71 -3.38
CA THR A 74 -1.67 11.50 -2.17
C THR A 74 -1.00 10.98 -0.90
N ARG A 75 -0.14 9.97 -1.00
CA ARG A 75 0.48 9.31 0.17
C ARG A 75 1.17 10.23 1.17
N LEU A 76 1.69 11.36 0.71
CA LEU A 76 2.40 12.31 1.56
C LEU A 76 1.46 13.08 2.50
N ASP A 77 0.16 13.13 2.19
CA ASP A 77 -0.86 13.81 3.00
C ASP A 77 -1.22 13.01 4.28
N TYR A 78 -0.79 11.74 4.34
CA TYR A 78 -1.11 10.79 5.42
C TYR A 78 0.11 10.39 6.27
N ILE A 79 1.25 11.08 6.13
CA ILE A 79 2.47 10.93 6.96
C ILE A 79 2.36 11.76 8.24
#